data_AF-A0A4W5LNP0-F1
#
_entry.id   AF-A0A4W5LNP0-F1
#
_cell.length_a   1.000
_cell.length_b   1.000
_cell.length_c   1.000
_cell.angle_alpha   90.00
_cell.angle_beta   90.00
_cell.angle_gamma   90.00
#
_symmetry.space_group_name_H-M   'P 1'
#
loop_
_entity.id
_entity.type
_entity.pdbx_description
1 polymer ?
#
loop_
_entity_poly.entity_id
_entity_poly.type
_entity_poly.pdbx_seq_one_letter_code
_entity_poly.pdbx_strand_id
1 'polypeptide(L)'
;MTWETGVELLCVGLTSPLCNIQTLVLGQCGLTEGCCSHLASVLSSPNSQLKQLELRDNDLQDSGVTLLSAGLKDPDCKLHTLGLSGCLVTEEGCAALVDPTYKLMK
;
A
#
# COMPACT_ATOMS: atom_id res chain seq x y z
N MET A 1 -18.87 -11.63 -7.43
CA MET A 1 -18.10 -10.77 -6.51
C MET A 1 -16.65 -10.98 -6.84
N THR A 2 -16.00 -9.97 -7.42
CA THR A 2 -14.55 -9.97 -7.56
C THR A 2 -13.95 -9.66 -6.18
N TRP A 3 -12.81 -10.22 -5.85
CA TRP A 3 -12.10 -9.98 -4.57
C TRP A 3 -11.71 -8.50 -4.41
N GLU A 4 -11.65 -7.75 -5.51
CA GLU A 4 -11.49 -6.30 -5.55
C GLU A 4 -12.57 -5.55 -4.74
N THR A 5 -13.84 -5.95 -4.85
CA THR A 5 -14.93 -5.35 -4.05
C THR A 5 -14.73 -5.59 -2.55
N GLY A 6 -14.15 -6.73 -2.18
CA GLY A 6 -13.82 -7.03 -0.79
C GLY A 6 -12.74 -6.10 -0.23
N VAL A 7 -11.70 -5.83 -1.02
CA VAL A 7 -10.62 -4.90 -0.65
C VAL A 7 -11.13 -3.47 -0.57
N GLU A 8 -11.99 -3.05 -1.50
CA GLU A 8 -12.61 -1.73 -1.46
C GLU A 8 -13.39 -1.51 -0.16
N LEU A 9 -14.27 -2.45 0.22
CA LEU A 9 -15.04 -2.36 1.46
C LEU A 9 -14.16 -2.36 2.71
N LEU A 10 -13.08 -3.16 2.71
CA LEU A 10 -12.08 -3.14 3.77
C LEU A 10 -11.43 -1.75 3.89
N CYS A 11 -11.05 -1.13 2.77
CA CYS A 11 -10.44 0.20 2.73
C CYS A 11 -11.39 1.30 3.24
N VAL A 12 -12.69 1.20 2.94
CA VAL A 12 -13.72 2.09 3.52
C VAL A 12 -13.71 1.98 5.05
N GLY A 13 -13.61 0.77 5.61
CA GLY A 13 -13.50 0.57 7.05
C GLY A 13 -12.20 1.15 7.64
N LEU A 14 -11.07 1.00 6.94
CA LEU A 14 -9.76 1.47 7.40
C LEU A 14 -9.61 3.00 7.39
N THR A 15 -10.38 3.69 6.56
CA THR A 15 -10.39 5.17 6.48
C THR A 15 -11.40 5.83 7.42
N SER A 16 -12.21 5.03 8.13
CA SER A 16 -13.11 5.52 9.16
C SER A 16 -12.34 6.18 10.30
N PRO A 17 -12.78 7.35 10.82
CA PRO A 17 -12.15 8.00 11.96
C PRO A 17 -12.24 7.19 13.26
N LEU A 18 -13.09 6.14 13.29
CA LEU A 18 -13.21 5.21 14.41
C LEU A 18 -12.27 4.00 14.29
N CYS A 19 -11.59 3.84 13.16
CA CYS A 19 -10.70 2.71 12.94
C CYS A 19 -9.37 2.93 13.67
N ASN A 20 -8.94 1.91 14.43
CA ASN A 20 -7.67 1.93 15.17
C ASN A 20 -6.77 0.73 14.81
N ILE A 21 -6.98 0.16 13.62
CA ILE A 21 -6.14 -0.92 13.10
C ILE A 21 -4.76 -0.34 12.75
N GLN A 22 -3.71 -0.91 13.35
CA GLN A 22 -2.33 -0.50 13.12
C GLN A 22 -1.53 -1.50 12.27
N THR A 23 -1.99 -2.74 12.20
CA THR A 23 -1.36 -3.80 11.42
C THR A 23 -2.41 -4.49 10.56
N LEU A 24 -2.16 -4.55 9.27
CA LEU A 24 -2.97 -5.26 8.30
C LEU A 24 -2.12 -6.29 7.58
N VAL A 25 -2.58 -7.54 7.58
CA VAL A 25 -1.91 -8.65 6.92
C VAL A 25 -2.84 -9.20 5.85
N LEU A 26 -2.44 -9.08 4.59
CA LEU A 26 -3.15 -9.56 3.40
C LEU A 26 -2.23 -10.40 2.51
N GLY A 27 -1.28 -11.11 3.11
CA GLY A 27 -0.41 -12.01 2.36
C GLY A 27 -1.19 -13.18 1.78
N GLN A 28 -0.81 -13.65 0.58
CA GLN A 28 -1.43 -14.79 -0.11
C GLN A 28 -2.95 -14.64 -0.29
N CYS A 29 -3.44 -13.41 -0.47
CA CYS A 29 -4.87 -13.11 -0.63
C CYS A 29 -5.32 -13.02 -2.10
N GLY A 30 -4.40 -13.23 -3.05
CA GLY A 30 -4.69 -13.14 -4.48
C GLY A 30 -4.94 -11.70 -4.94
N LEU A 31 -4.35 -10.72 -4.25
CA LEU A 31 -4.44 -9.32 -4.64
C LEU A 31 -3.66 -9.09 -5.94
N THR A 32 -4.16 -8.16 -6.77
CA THR A 32 -3.45 -7.68 -7.95
C THR A 32 -3.13 -6.20 -7.85
N GLU A 33 -2.43 -5.67 -8.85
CA GLU A 33 -2.20 -4.24 -9.06
C GLU A 33 -3.46 -3.36 -8.89
N GLY A 34 -4.65 -3.84 -9.26
CA GLY A 34 -5.91 -3.08 -9.15
C GLY A 34 -6.26 -2.69 -7.71
N CYS A 35 -5.95 -3.57 -6.75
CA CYS A 35 -6.17 -3.32 -5.33
C CYS A 35 -5.27 -2.24 -4.73
N CYS A 36 -4.12 -1.96 -5.36
CA CYS A 36 -3.13 -1.04 -4.82
C CYS A 36 -3.62 0.41 -4.78
N SER A 37 -4.55 0.78 -5.67
CA SER A 37 -5.18 2.10 -5.66
C SER A 37 -6.01 2.34 -4.39
N HIS A 38 -6.80 1.35 -3.97
CA HIS A 38 -7.57 1.40 -2.73
C HIS A 38 -6.66 1.43 -1.50
N LEU A 39 -5.63 0.57 -1.47
CA LEU A 39 -4.67 0.56 -0.38
C LEU A 39 -3.89 1.90 -0.28
N ALA A 40 -3.51 2.49 -1.42
CA ALA A 40 -2.89 3.81 -1.45
C ALA A 40 -3.80 4.89 -0.82
N SER A 41 -5.11 4.83 -1.06
CA SER A 41 -6.07 5.75 -0.43
C SER A 41 -6.15 5.62 1.09
N VAL A 42 -5.91 4.42 1.63
CA VAL A 42 -5.79 4.19 3.08
C VAL A 42 -4.51 4.81 3.61
N LEU A 43 -3.40 4.71 2.87
CA LEU A 43 -2.11 5.27 3.26
C LEU A 43 -2.11 6.80 3.26
N SER A 44 -2.82 7.43 2.32
CA SER A 44 -2.96 8.89 2.24
C SER A 44 -4.09 9.47 3.09
N SER A 45 -4.75 8.66 3.92
CA SER A 45 -5.88 9.13 4.73
C SER A 45 -5.41 9.61 6.11
N PRO A 46 -5.73 10.84 6.54
CA PRO A 46 -5.36 11.32 7.88
C PRO A 46 -6.00 10.50 9.01
N ASN A 47 -7.12 9.84 8.73
CA ASN A 47 -7.83 8.99 9.69
C ASN A 47 -7.16 7.64 9.89
N SER A 48 -6.41 7.15 8.89
CA SER A 48 -5.75 5.85 8.97
C SER A 48 -4.74 5.83 10.11
N GLN A 49 -4.75 4.76 10.89
CA GLN A 49 -3.78 4.50 11.96
C GLN A 49 -2.76 3.43 11.56
N LEU A 50 -2.75 3.03 10.29
CA LEU A 50 -1.97 1.90 9.80
C LEU A 50 -0.47 2.19 9.87
N LYS A 51 0.26 1.32 10.57
CA LYS A 51 1.72 1.37 10.75
C LYS A 51 2.44 0.24 10.04
N GLN A 52 1.77 -0.89 9.84
CA GLN A 52 2.32 -2.05 9.12
C GLN A 52 1.30 -2.61 8.13
N LEU A 53 1.77 -2.81 6.90
CA LEU A 53 1.01 -3.41 5.81
C LEU A 53 1.82 -4.56 5.21
N GLU A 54 1.30 -5.77 5.33
CA GLU A 54 1.95 -6.99 4.83
C GLU A 54 1.18 -7.53 3.63
N LEU A 55 1.78 -7.44 2.44
CA LEU A 55 1.16 -7.82 1.16
C LEU A 55 1.88 -8.99 0.48
N ARG A 56 2.76 -9.70 1.19
CA ARG A 56 3.61 -10.75 0.64
C ARG A 56 2.84 -11.78 -0.19
N ASP A 57 3.49 -12.29 -1.23
CA ASP A 57 2.96 -13.34 -2.12
C ASP A 57 1.60 -12.96 -2.78
N ASN A 58 1.52 -11.76 -3.36
CA ASN A 58 0.39 -11.29 -4.18
C ASN A 58 0.89 -10.77 -5.54
N ASP A 59 0.08 -10.79 -6.59
CA ASP A 59 0.50 -10.40 -7.95
C ASP A 59 0.40 -8.87 -8.16
N LEU A 60 1.16 -8.10 -7.38
CA LEU A 60 1.06 -6.63 -7.38
C LEU A 60 1.84 -5.97 -8.53
N GLN A 61 2.97 -6.57 -8.93
CA GLN A 61 3.85 -6.07 -9.99
C GLN A 61 4.36 -4.64 -9.71
N ASP A 62 5.14 -4.07 -10.64
CA ASP A 62 5.67 -2.72 -10.50
C ASP A 62 4.59 -1.63 -10.58
N SER A 63 3.53 -1.90 -11.36
CA SER A 63 2.33 -1.06 -11.49
C SER A 63 1.65 -0.85 -10.14
N GLY A 64 1.43 -1.92 -9.38
CA GLY A 64 0.85 -1.87 -8.04
C GLY A 64 1.74 -1.11 -7.05
N VAL A 65 3.05 -1.35 -7.07
CA VAL A 65 4.01 -0.62 -6.22
C VAL A 65 4.06 0.88 -6.55
N THR A 66 3.96 1.22 -7.83
CA THR A 66 3.87 2.62 -8.27
C THR A 66 2.64 3.30 -7.69
N LEU A 67 1.48 2.64 -7.69
CA LEU A 67 0.25 3.15 -7.06
C LEU A 67 0.41 3.31 -5.54
N LEU A 68 0.95 2.29 -4.85
CA LEU A 68 1.23 2.37 -3.41
C LEU A 68 2.18 3.52 -3.07
N SER A 69 3.17 3.79 -3.92
CA SER A 69 4.16 4.85 -3.69
C SER A 69 3.53 6.24 -3.58
N ALA A 70 2.42 6.49 -4.26
CA ALA A 70 1.69 7.75 -4.16
C ALA A 70 1.14 7.97 -2.74
N GLY A 71 0.53 6.93 -2.16
CA GLY A 71 0.03 6.98 -0.78
C GLY A 71 1.14 6.98 0.28
N LEU A 72 2.29 6.36 0.01
CA LEU A 72 3.45 6.39 0.90
C LEU A 72 4.13 7.75 0.98
N LYS A 73 4.08 8.54 -0.10
CA LYS A 73 4.67 9.88 -0.18
C LYS A 73 3.76 10.97 0.40
N ASP A 74 2.53 10.61 0.73
CA ASP A 74 1.58 11.54 1.33
C ASP A 74 2.02 11.91 2.76
N PRO A 75 1.99 13.21 3.15
CA PRO A 75 2.39 13.64 4.49
C PRO A 75 1.53 13.05 5.62
N ASP A 76 0.30 12.61 5.34
CA ASP A 76 -0.57 11.97 6.32
C ASP A 76 -0.26 10.47 6.52
N CYS A 77 0.66 9.90 5.73
CA CYS A 77 1.02 8.50 5.81
C CYS A 77 1.77 8.17 7.10
N LYS A 78 1.23 7.21 7.87
CA LYS A 78 1.78 6.74 9.16
C LYS A 78 2.45 5.37 9.05
N LEU A 79 2.64 4.85 7.83
CA LEU A 79 3.18 3.52 7.62
C LEU A 79 4.69 3.49 7.86
N HIS A 80 5.15 2.54 8.65
CA HIS A 80 6.57 2.32 8.96
C HIS A 80 7.11 1.04 8.31
N THR A 81 6.24 0.06 8.09
CA THR A 81 6.61 -1.26 7.57
C THR A 81 5.71 -1.64 6.40
N LEU A 82 6.32 -1.94 5.26
CA LEU A 82 5.66 -2.47 4.07
C LEU A 82 6.34 -3.77 3.64
N GLY A 83 5.59 -4.86 3.56
CA GLY A 83 6.10 -6.15 3.08
C GLY A 83 5.60 -6.48 1.68
N LEU A 84 6.55 -6.63 0.74
CA LEU A 84 6.30 -6.92 -0.68
C LEU A 84 7.03 -8.17 -1.21
N SER A 85 7.58 -9.00 -0.31
CA SER A 85 8.25 -10.23 -0.72
C SER A 85 7.29 -11.12 -1.52
N GLY A 86 7.75 -11.65 -2.66
CA GLY A 86 6.92 -12.49 -3.52
C GLY A 86 5.88 -11.72 -4.33
N CYS A 87 5.97 -10.38 -4.42
CA CYS A 87 4.97 -9.57 -5.13
C CYS A 87 5.24 -9.30 -6.62
N LEU A 88 6.18 -10.04 -7.23
CA LEU A 88 6.63 -9.85 -8.62
C LEU A 88 7.14 -8.43 -8.91
N VAL A 89 7.75 -7.78 -7.92
CA VAL A 89 8.33 -6.43 -8.02
C VAL A 89 9.77 -6.54 -8.53
N THR A 90 10.12 -5.77 -9.55
CA THR A 90 11.47 -5.67 -10.10
C THR A 90 12.23 -4.48 -9.51
N GLU A 91 13.41 -4.17 -10.07
CA GLU A 91 14.18 -2.98 -9.71
C GLU A 91 13.42 -1.69 -10.04
N GLU A 92 12.65 -1.67 -11.13
CA GLU A 92 11.83 -0.54 -11.55
C GLU A 92 10.74 -0.21 -10.52
N GLY A 93 10.01 -1.21 -10.04
CA GLY A 93 9.02 -1.02 -8.98
C GLY A 93 9.67 -0.57 -7.67
N CYS A 94 10.83 -1.12 -7.31
CA CYS A 94 11.57 -0.67 -6.13
C CYS A 94 12.01 0.80 -6.25
N ALA A 95 12.38 1.26 -7.45
CA ALA A 95 12.74 2.66 -7.69
C ALA A 95 11.59 3.63 -7.43
N ALA A 96 10.33 3.21 -7.58
CA ALA A 96 9.16 4.03 -7.29
C ALA A 96 9.01 4.35 -5.79
N LEU A 97 9.51 3.47 -4.91
CA LEU A 97 9.49 3.64 -3.45
C LEU A 97 10.55 4.61 -2.94
N VAL A 98 11.59 4.88 -3.73
CA VAL A 98 12.64 5.83 -3.35
C VAL A 98 12.10 7.25 -3.51
N ASP A 99 12.24 8.06 -2.46
CA ASP A 99 11.92 9.48 -2.54
C ASP A 99 12.93 10.17 -3.50
N PRO A 100 12.46 10.84 -4.57
CA PRO A 100 13.33 11.50 -5.53
C PRO A 100 14.19 12.62 -4.92
N THR A 101 13.82 13.17 -3.76
CA THR A 101 14.59 14.22 -3.08
C THR A 101 15.96 13.74 -2.59
N TYR A 102 16.15 12.44 -2.35
CA TYR A 102 17.47 11.87 -1.98
C TYR A 102 18.51 12.00 -3.10
N LYS A 103 18.11 12.19 -4.37
CA LYS A 103 19.06 12.41 -5.48
C LYS A 103 19.56 13.85 -5.59
N LEU A 104 18.88 14.83 -4.99
CA LEU A 104 19.22 16.26 -5.09
C LEU A 104 20.17 16.77 -4.00
N MET A 105 20.59 15.90 -3.06
CA MET A 105 21.54 16.21 -1.98
C MET A 105 22.97 15.67 -2.23
N LYS A 106 23.31 15.29 -3.47
CA LYS A 106 24.67 14.92 -3.89
C LYS A 106 25.21 15.90 -4.92
#